data_AF-A0A3C1HEW5-F1
#
_entry.id   AF-A0A3C1HEW5-F1
#
_cell.length_a   1.000
_cell.length_b   1.000
_cell.length_c   1.000
_cell.angle_alpha   90.00
_cell.angle_beta   90.00
_cell.angle_gamma   90.00
#
_symmetry.space_group_name_H-M   'P 1'
#
loop_
_entity.id
_entity.type
_entity.pdbx_description
1 polymer ?
#
loop_
_entity_poly.entity_id
_entity_poly.type
_entity_poly.pdbx_seq_one_letter_code
_entity_poly.pdbx_strand_id
1 'polypeptide(L)'
;MERNGQRGAVTNFLLLLLAAVLGYGIARNTQTFTGQVASFIMAFGVLTALVSWFQLRLEEQERLERLEFEEVTRAGGAQSLFNTSEAEAYPARRSRELFERVLVPVFTGLVSLGQAYVAYLCWRWIGAPVTPALNSPLLALGLFGGLFILLFMVGQYSTGVARLEGLRLLRPSGNLLLLSAYLCAVTTAVLGAAVAEFPRADLHAARALCLLLGVLAFEGLVAVVLERYRPRVRGKVAHPLYDSRLVGLLSHPEGVFSTAASALDYQFGFKVSDTWFYQFLQRSAGWLFLGQVGLLLLSSSITFVNPGEQALLERFGRPVPGREILNPGLHFTRPWPIDEIRRYRTEQIQSFTVGGIPDESRKDEMAFLWTVSHFKEEFNLLTPSQSAGGDVTDPGLAGRNIPLSFLTVSIPIHY
;
A
#
# COMPACT_ATOMS: atom_id res chain seq x y z
N MET A 1 29.23 -29.67 2.86
CA MET A 1 28.81 -28.51 2.05
C MET A 1 27.59 -27.79 2.61
N GLU A 2 26.74 -28.43 3.43
CA GLU A 2 25.50 -27.83 3.99
C GLU A 2 25.69 -26.89 5.18
N ARG A 3 26.89 -26.85 5.78
CA ARG A 3 27.29 -25.83 6.77
C ARG A 3 27.14 -24.39 6.23
N ASN A 4 27.05 -24.25 4.90
CA ASN A 4 26.76 -23.00 4.21
C ASN A 4 25.30 -22.54 4.34
N GLY A 5 24.33 -23.45 4.51
CA GLY A 5 22.91 -23.07 4.59
C GLY A 5 22.56 -22.28 5.85
N GLN A 6 23.07 -22.71 7.01
CA GLN A 6 22.92 -21.95 8.26
C GLN A 6 23.63 -20.61 8.21
N ARG A 7 24.86 -20.58 7.66
CA ARG A 7 25.60 -19.33 7.48
C ARG A 7 24.85 -18.37 6.56
N GLY A 8 24.30 -18.87 5.45
CA GLY A 8 23.45 -18.12 4.53
C GLY A 8 22.20 -17.54 5.20
N ALA A 9 21.53 -18.32 6.05
CA ALA A 9 20.36 -17.83 6.77
C ALA A 9 20.71 -16.75 7.81
N VAL A 10 21.84 -16.90 8.51
CA VAL A 10 22.35 -15.86 9.43
C VAL A 10 22.73 -14.59 8.67
N THR A 11 23.43 -14.71 7.54
CA THR A 11 23.79 -13.54 6.72
C THR A 11 22.56 -12.83 6.19
N ASN A 12 21.53 -13.56 5.75
CA ASN A 12 20.26 -12.98 5.30
C ASN A 12 19.54 -12.25 6.43
N PHE A 13 19.49 -12.86 7.62
CA PHE A 13 18.88 -12.24 8.80
C PHE A 13 19.61 -10.95 9.20
N LEU A 14 20.94 -10.99 9.30
CA LEU A 14 21.75 -9.81 9.65
C LEU A 14 21.62 -8.71 8.61
N LEU A 15 21.57 -9.05 7.32
CA LEU A 15 21.36 -8.08 6.25
C LEU A 15 19.97 -7.45 6.29
N LEU A 16 18.92 -8.23 6.53
CA LEU A 16 17.56 -7.69 6.74
C LEU A 16 17.50 -6.76 7.94
N LEU A 17 18.17 -7.12 9.05
CA LEU A 17 18.23 -6.28 10.25
C LEU A 17 18.95 -4.97 9.95
N LEU A 18 20.12 -5.04 9.31
CA LEU A 18 20.88 -3.86 8.90
C LEU A 18 20.07 -2.98 7.95
N ALA A 19 19.38 -3.57 6.98
CA ALA A 19 18.53 -2.84 6.03
C ALA A 19 17.33 -2.16 6.72
N ALA A 20 16.69 -2.83 7.68
CA ALA A 20 15.58 -2.27 8.44
C ALA A 20 16.04 -1.08 9.31
N VAL A 21 17.17 -1.21 10.00
CA VAL A 21 17.73 -0.15 10.86
C VAL A 21 18.20 1.04 10.03
N LEU A 22 18.99 0.80 8.98
CA LEU A 22 19.45 1.87 8.09
C LEU A 22 18.27 2.52 7.37
N GLY A 23 17.33 1.74 6.84
CA GLY A 23 16.13 2.23 6.17
C GLY A 23 15.29 3.12 7.07
N TYR A 24 15.07 2.73 8.33
CA TYR A 24 14.36 3.55 9.30
C TYR A 24 15.13 4.84 9.65
N GLY A 25 16.44 4.75 9.89
CA GLY A 25 17.28 5.91 10.18
C GLY A 25 17.29 6.94 9.05
N ILE A 26 17.45 6.48 7.81
CA ILE A 26 17.41 7.33 6.61
C ILE A 26 16.02 7.94 6.44
N ALA A 27 14.96 7.14 6.58
CA ALA A 27 13.59 7.62 6.42
C ALA A 27 13.19 8.65 7.49
N ARG A 28 13.70 8.51 8.72
CA ARG A 28 13.46 9.47 9.81
C ARG A 28 14.20 10.79 9.59
N ASN A 29 15.45 10.73 9.12
CA ASN A 29 16.24 11.92 8.81
C ASN A 29 15.64 12.70 7.62
N THR A 30 15.15 11.97 6.62
CA THR A 30 14.60 12.54 5.37
C THR A 30 13.13 12.97 5.53
N GLN A 31 12.44 12.47 6.57
CA GLN A 31 10.98 12.65 6.82
C GLN A 31 10.10 12.11 5.67
N THR A 32 10.51 11.02 5.02
CA THR A 32 9.73 10.40 3.94
C THR A 32 8.68 9.44 4.48
N PHE A 33 7.42 9.56 4.03
CA PHE A 33 6.38 8.62 4.45
C PHE A 33 6.59 7.24 3.85
N THR A 34 6.94 7.17 2.56
CA THR A 34 7.15 5.90 1.86
C THR A 34 8.29 5.11 2.50
N GLY A 35 9.39 5.79 2.86
CA GLY A 35 10.54 5.16 3.52
C GLY A 35 10.22 4.59 4.89
N GLN A 36 9.40 5.29 5.68
CA GLN A 36 9.01 4.82 7.00
C GLN A 36 8.08 3.60 6.92
N VAL A 37 7.09 3.61 6.02
CA VAL A 37 6.22 2.45 5.80
C VAL A 37 7.02 1.25 5.28
N ALA A 38 7.95 1.47 4.33
CA ALA A 38 8.85 0.43 3.86
C ALA A 38 9.69 -0.18 4.98
N SER A 39 10.23 0.64 5.88
CA SER A 39 11.02 0.17 7.02
C SER A 39 10.21 -0.69 8.01
N PHE A 40 8.92 -0.40 8.21
CA PHE A 40 8.05 -1.25 9.03
C PHE A 40 7.82 -2.60 8.38
N ILE A 41 7.61 -2.65 7.05
CA ILE A 41 7.50 -3.93 6.32
C ILE A 41 8.80 -4.74 6.48
N MET A 42 9.96 -4.10 6.33
CA MET A 42 11.26 -4.75 6.54
C MET A 42 11.43 -5.27 7.98
N ALA A 43 10.98 -4.54 8.99
CA ALA A 43 11.04 -4.96 10.39
C ALA A 43 10.23 -6.25 10.65
N PHE A 44 9.05 -6.38 10.05
CA PHE A 44 8.32 -7.65 10.08
C PHE A 44 9.04 -8.76 9.30
N GLY A 45 9.71 -8.41 8.19
CA GLY A 45 10.59 -9.32 7.45
C GLY A 45 11.71 -9.89 8.32
N VAL A 46 12.32 -9.08 9.17
CA VAL A 46 13.36 -9.49 10.14
C VAL A 46 12.81 -10.52 11.13
N LEU A 47 11.60 -10.29 11.67
CA LEU A 47 10.94 -11.22 12.59
C LEU A 47 10.70 -12.58 11.92
N THR A 48 10.19 -12.59 10.69
CA THR A 48 9.99 -13.82 9.92
C THR A 48 11.31 -14.52 9.56
N ALA A 49 12.36 -13.76 9.25
CA ALA A 49 13.69 -14.31 8.97
C ALA A 49 14.31 -14.96 10.22
N LEU A 50 14.12 -14.38 11.41
CA LEU A 50 14.57 -14.94 12.69
C LEU A 50 13.95 -16.31 12.92
N VAL A 51 12.65 -16.44 12.69
CA VAL A 51 11.96 -17.72 12.87
C VAL A 51 12.38 -18.76 11.82
N SER A 52 12.62 -18.34 10.58
CA SER A 52 13.16 -19.25 9.56
C SER A 52 14.55 -19.78 9.93
N TRP A 53 15.39 -18.93 10.52
CA TRP A 53 16.70 -19.31 11.03
C TRP A 53 16.58 -20.28 12.22
N PHE A 54 15.66 -20.01 13.15
CA PHE A 54 15.45 -20.90 14.29
C PHE A 54 14.92 -22.28 13.86
N GLN A 55 14.04 -22.34 12.86
CA GLN A 55 13.56 -23.59 12.29
C GLN A 55 14.70 -24.38 11.61
N LEU A 56 15.59 -23.71 10.86
CA LEU A 56 16.80 -24.32 10.30
C LEU A 56 17.71 -24.92 11.37
N ARG A 57 17.82 -24.26 12.53
CA ARG A 57 18.63 -24.76 13.63
C ARG A 57 18.04 -26.03 14.25
N LEU A 58 16.72 -26.08 14.42
CA LEU A 58 16.02 -27.26 14.94
C LEU A 58 16.09 -28.45 13.97
N GLU A 59 15.95 -28.22 12.67
CA GLU A 59 16.08 -29.30 11.67
C GLU A 59 17.50 -29.87 11.63
N GLU A 60 18.53 -29.03 11.75
CA GLU A 60 19.91 -29.50 11.80
C GLU A 60 20.18 -30.32 13.07
N GLN A 61 19.62 -29.91 14.22
CA GLN A 61 19.73 -30.68 15.46
C GLN A 61 19.07 -32.06 15.35
N GLU A 62 17.87 -32.13 14.76
CA GLU A 62 17.21 -33.41 14.49
C GLU A 62 18.06 -34.29 13.57
N ARG A 63 18.72 -33.69 12.57
CA ARG A 63 19.58 -34.43 11.64
C ARG A 63 20.83 -34.98 12.32
N LEU A 64 21.49 -34.18 13.15
CA LEU A 64 22.66 -34.62 13.92
C LEU A 64 22.30 -35.76 14.88
N GLU A 65 21.18 -35.64 15.61
CA GLU A 65 20.69 -36.72 16.47
C GLU A 65 20.40 -38.01 15.69
N ARG A 66 19.86 -37.90 14.46
CA ARG A 66 19.65 -39.08 13.59
C ARG A 66 20.97 -39.73 13.18
N LEU A 67 21.98 -38.95 12.81
CA LEU A 67 23.29 -39.46 12.43
C LEU A 67 23.99 -40.13 13.62
N GLU A 68 23.94 -39.51 14.80
CA GLU A 68 24.47 -40.09 16.04
C GLU A 68 23.78 -41.41 16.39
N PHE A 69 22.45 -41.48 16.23
CA PHE A 69 21.71 -42.72 16.45
C PHE A 69 22.06 -43.80 15.40
N GLU A 70 22.24 -43.42 14.14
CA GLU A 70 22.65 -44.33 13.07
C GLU A 70 24.09 -44.85 13.30
N GLU A 71 24.98 -44.02 13.84
CA GLU A 71 26.33 -44.42 14.24
C GLU A 71 26.32 -45.35 15.45
N VAL A 72 25.53 -45.05 16.49
CA VAL A 72 25.38 -45.92 17.69
C VAL A 72 24.76 -47.26 17.32
N THR A 73 23.75 -47.29 16.44
CA THR A 73 23.15 -48.54 15.97
C THR A 73 24.08 -49.34 15.06
N ARG A 74 24.92 -48.66 14.24
CA ARG A 74 25.94 -49.33 13.41
C ARG A 74 27.15 -49.80 14.22
N ALA A 75 27.53 -49.11 15.28
CA ALA A 75 28.64 -49.46 16.17
C ALA A 75 28.26 -50.48 17.26
N GLY A 76 26.98 -50.51 17.69
CA GLY A 76 26.47 -51.35 18.76
C GLY A 76 25.62 -52.52 18.27
N GLY A 77 26.23 -53.45 17.53
CA GLY A 77 25.54 -54.59 16.90
C GLY A 77 24.89 -55.66 17.80
N ALA A 78 24.74 -55.50 19.12
CA ALA A 78 24.15 -56.57 19.95
C ALA A 78 23.57 -56.21 21.33
N GLN A 79 23.56 -54.94 21.78
CA GLN A 79 23.05 -54.63 23.14
C GLN A 79 22.13 -53.40 23.17
N SER A 80 20.97 -53.52 22.54
CA SER A 80 19.83 -52.64 22.76
C SER A 80 19.14 -52.98 24.09
N LEU A 81 19.78 -52.64 25.21
CA LEU A 81 19.21 -52.81 26.55
C LEU A 81 18.22 -51.69 26.92
N PHE A 82 17.94 -50.77 26.00
CA PHE A 82 16.95 -49.70 26.14
C PHE A 82 15.89 -49.84 25.04
N ASN A 83 14.91 -50.72 25.26
CA ASN A 83 13.61 -50.66 24.59
C ASN A 83 12.80 -49.50 25.19
N THR A 84 13.33 -48.29 25.07
CA THR A 84 12.63 -47.07 25.44
C THR A 84 11.84 -46.65 24.21
N SER A 85 10.53 -46.41 24.38
CA SER A 85 9.60 -46.15 23.27
C SER A 85 10.18 -45.14 22.26
N GLU A 86 9.93 -45.34 20.96
CA GLU A 86 10.43 -44.46 19.87
C GLU A 86 10.19 -42.95 20.11
N ALA A 87 9.27 -42.59 21.01
CA ALA A 87 8.95 -41.22 21.42
C ALA A 87 9.92 -40.60 22.44
N GLU A 88 10.67 -41.41 23.20
CA GLU A 88 11.72 -40.96 24.13
C GLU A 88 13.13 -41.01 23.50
N ALA A 89 13.28 -41.68 22.35
CA ALA A 89 14.55 -41.79 21.63
C ALA A 89 14.95 -40.54 20.82
N TYR A 90 14.02 -39.61 20.53
CA TYR A 90 14.29 -38.41 19.71
C TYR A 90 13.75 -37.11 20.34
N PRO A 91 14.44 -36.55 21.36
CA PRO A 91 14.04 -35.29 21.99
C PRO A 91 14.04 -34.10 21.00
N ALA A 92 14.96 -33.99 20.03
CA ALA A 92 14.91 -32.90 19.04
C ALA A 92 13.75 -33.01 18.07
N ARG A 93 13.28 -34.23 17.75
CA ARG A 93 12.09 -34.40 16.91
C ARG A 93 10.83 -33.91 17.62
N ARG A 94 10.71 -34.18 18.92
CA ARG A 94 9.59 -33.69 19.76
C ARG A 94 9.61 -32.17 19.88
N SER A 95 10.77 -31.55 20.08
CA SER A 95 10.88 -30.10 20.17
C SER A 95 10.49 -29.42 18.85
N ARG A 96 10.88 -30.00 17.71
CA ARG A 96 10.45 -29.57 16.38
C ARG A 96 8.94 -29.71 16.17
N GLU A 97 8.36 -30.86 16.52
CA GLU A 97 6.92 -31.08 16.34
C GLU A 97 6.08 -30.12 17.21
N LEU A 98 6.54 -29.82 18.44
CA LEU A 98 5.93 -28.80 19.30
C LEU A 98 6.09 -27.39 18.70
N PHE A 99 7.27 -27.08 18.16
CA PHE A 99 7.54 -25.82 17.49
C PHE A 99 6.63 -25.60 16.27
N GLU A 100 6.54 -26.58 15.37
CA GLU A 100 5.69 -26.52 14.18
C GLU A 100 4.19 -26.54 14.51
N ARG A 101 3.79 -27.20 15.59
CA ARG A 101 2.38 -27.29 15.98
C ARG A 101 1.88 -26.05 16.73
N VAL A 102 2.68 -25.51 17.63
CA VAL A 102 2.23 -24.46 18.56
C VAL A 102 2.87 -23.14 18.21
N LEU A 103 4.20 -23.09 18.12
CA LEU A 103 4.87 -21.82 17.93
C LEU A 103 4.62 -21.24 16.54
N VAL A 104 4.62 -22.08 15.51
CA VAL A 104 4.52 -21.59 14.13
C VAL A 104 3.19 -20.86 13.86
N PRO A 105 2.01 -21.47 14.11
CA PRO A 105 0.74 -20.79 13.88
C PRO A 105 0.52 -19.57 14.79
N VAL A 106 0.96 -19.65 16.05
CA VAL A 106 0.84 -18.54 17.02
C VAL A 106 1.67 -17.35 16.58
N PHE A 107 2.92 -17.58 16.16
CA PHE A 107 3.80 -16.51 15.69
C PHE A 107 3.29 -15.90 14.36
N THR A 108 2.82 -16.70 13.40
CA THR A 108 2.18 -16.15 12.18
C THR A 108 0.95 -15.29 12.53
N GLY A 109 0.15 -15.73 13.50
CA GLY A 109 -1.00 -14.97 14.01
C GLY A 109 -0.57 -13.63 14.64
N LEU A 110 0.45 -13.64 15.49
CA LEU A 110 0.97 -12.42 16.12
C LEU A 110 1.59 -11.45 15.10
N VAL A 111 2.34 -11.95 14.12
CA VAL A 111 2.94 -11.12 13.06
C VAL A 111 1.84 -10.51 12.18
N SER A 112 0.84 -11.28 11.77
CA SER A 112 -0.26 -10.77 10.94
C SER A 112 -1.13 -9.75 11.68
N LEU A 113 -1.43 -9.97 12.96
CA LEU A 113 -2.10 -8.97 13.80
C LEU A 113 -1.24 -7.71 14.00
N GLY A 114 0.07 -7.87 14.21
CA GLY A 114 1.02 -6.76 14.30
C GLY A 114 1.08 -5.95 13.01
N GLN A 115 1.12 -6.61 11.85
CA GLN A 115 1.08 -5.95 10.54
C GLN A 115 -0.23 -5.19 10.33
N ALA A 116 -1.38 -5.78 10.69
CA ALA A 116 -2.68 -5.11 10.61
C ALA A 116 -2.75 -3.87 11.52
N TYR A 117 -2.22 -3.98 12.74
CA TYR A 117 -2.17 -2.86 13.69
C TYR A 117 -1.27 -1.73 13.20
N VAL A 118 -0.07 -2.05 12.68
CA VAL A 118 0.83 -1.05 12.09
C VAL A 118 0.22 -0.43 10.84
N ALA A 119 -0.44 -1.22 9.97
CA ALA A 119 -1.15 -0.69 8.81
C ALA A 119 -2.24 0.33 9.21
N TYR A 120 -3.01 0.03 10.26
CA TYR A 120 -4.01 0.94 10.79
C TYR A 120 -3.38 2.24 11.35
N LEU A 121 -2.29 2.14 12.11
CA LEU A 121 -1.58 3.31 12.62
C LEU A 121 -1.00 4.17 11.48
N CYS A 122 -0.36 3.54 10.48
CA CYS A 122 0.17 4.25 9.32
C CYS A 122 -0.94 4.92 8.51
N TRP A 123 -2.10 4.26 8.34
CA TRP A 123 -3.24 4.86 7.65
C TRP A 123 -3.76 6.11 8.37
N ARG A 124 -3.87 6.06 9.70
CA ARG A 124 -4.23 7.23 10.52
C ARG A 124 -3.20 8.34 10.44
N TRP A 125 -1.91 7.97 10.44
CA TRP A 125 -0.82 8.95 10.43
C TRP A 125 -0.69 9.67 9.07
N ILE A 126 -0.84 8.95 7.96
CA ILE A 126 -0.84 9.52 6.59
C ILE A 126 -2.11 10.36 6.33
N GLY A 127 -3.18 10.14 7.09
CA GLY A 127 -4.42 10.95 7.01
C GLY A 127 -4.30 12.34 7.62
N ALA A 128 -3.22 12.66 8.35
CA ALA A 128 -3.03 13.98 8.93
C ALA A 128 -2.68 15.03 7.85
N PRO A 129 -3.19 16.28 7.95
CA PRO A 129 -3.05 17.31 6.91
C PRO A 129 -1.64 17.91 6.76
N VAL A 130 -0.61 17.31 7.38
CA VAL A 130 0.76 17.84 7.39
C VAL A 130 1.64 16.99 6.47
N THR A 131 1.99 17.52 5.31
CA THR A 131 3.08 16.98 4.48
C THR A 131 4.38 17.66 4.88
N PRO A 132 5.28 17.00 5.63
CA PRO A 132 6.58 17.59 5.97
C PRO A 132 7.42 17.81 4.72
N ALA A 133 8.21 18.88 4.70
CA ALA A 133 9.19 19.10 3.64
C ALA A 133 10.29 18.03 3.72
N LEU A 134 10.72 17.54 2.56
CA LEU A 134 11.78 16.54 2.47
C LEU A 134 13.14 17.18 2.81
N ASN A 135 13.81 16.60 3.79
CA ASN A 135 15.18 16.98 4.13
C ASN A 135 16.16 16.18 3.26
N SER A 136 17.01 16.86 2.49
CA SER A 136 18.10 16.26 1.69
C SER A 136 17.71 15.02 0.83
N PRO A 137 16.72 15.15 -0.09
CA PRO A 137 16.19 14.03 -0.88
C PRO A 137 17.24 13.34 -1.77
N LEU A 138 18.26 14.07 -2.25
CA LEU A 138 19.33 13.52 -3.10
C LEU A 138 20.20 12.49 -2.36
N LEU A 139 20.50 12.73 -1.09
CA LEU A 139 21.30 11.81 -0.27
C LEU A 139 20.49 10.54 0.02
N ALA A 140 19.22 10.69 0.38
CA ALA A 140 18.32 9.56 0.62
C ALA A 140 18.15 8.69 -0.64
N LEU A 141 18.05 9.31 -1.82
CA LEU A 141 17.97 8.61 -3.10
C LEU A 141 19.20 7.73 -3.33
N GLY A 142 20.40 8.26 -3.11
CA GLY A 142 21.64 7.49 -3.23
C GLY A 142 21.74 6.33 -2.24
N LEU A 143 21.35 6.54 -0.98
CA LEU A 143 21.41 5.49 0.04
C LEU A 143 20.39 4.38 -0.18
N PHE A 144 19.14 4.71 -0.51
CA PHE A 144 18.13 3.70 -0.84
C PHE A 144 18.45 2.96 -2.13
N GLY A 145 19.03 3.65 -3.12
CA GLY A 145 19.54 3.02 -4.35
C GLY A 145 20.69 2.04 -4.07
N GLY A 146 21.61 2.40 -3.19
CA GLY A 146 22.70 1.53 -2.75
C GLY A 146 22.19 0.29 -1.99
N LEU A 147 21.25 0.50 -1.06
CA LEU A 147 20.59 -0.59 -0.33
C LEU A 147 19.83 -1.52 -1.30
N PHE A 148 19.13 -0.97 -2.29
CA PHE A 148 18.45 -1.76 -3.32
C PHE A 148 19.40 -2.72 -4.02
N ILE A 149 20.53 -2.23 -4.54
CA ILE A 149 21.49 -3.06 -5.28
C ILE A 149 22.04 -4.19 -4.39
N LEU A 150 22.42 -3.85 -3.15
CA LEU A 150 22.98 -4.81 -2.21
C LEU A 150 21.97 -5.90 -1.86
N LEU A 151 20.76 -5.52 -1.48
CA LEU A 151 19.71 -6.49 -1.10
C LEU A 151 19.24 -7.30 -2.30
N PHE A 152 19.16 -6.70 -3.49
CA PHE A 152 18.76 -7.40 -4.71
C PHE A 152 19.78 -8.49 -5.06
N MET A 153 21.08 -8.17 -5.02
CA MET A 153 22.13 -9.12 -5.36
C MET A 153 22.17 -10.30 -4.39
N VAL A 154 22.09 -10.04 -3.08
CA VAL A 154 22.09 -11.11 -2.06
C VAL A 154 20.77 -11.89 -2.08
N GLY A 155 19.64 -11.21 -2.27
CA GLY A 155 18.33 -11.85 -2.40
C GLY A 155 18.29 -12.82 -3.56
N GLN A 156 18.75 -12.40 -4.74
CA GLN A 156 18.80 -13.24 -5.94
C GLN A 156 19.74 -14.44 -5.78
N TYR A 157 20.90 -14.23 -5.14
CA TYR A 157 21.81 -15.32 -4.81
C TYR A 157 21.15 -16.32 -3.86
N SER A 158 20.55 -15.86 -2.77
CA SER A 158 19.94 -16.73 -1.77
C SER A 158 18.74 -17.52 -2.31
N THR A 159 17.90 -16.92 -3.14
CA THR A 159 16.79 -17.63 -3.78
C THR A 159 17.27 -18.62 -4.83
N GLY A 160 18.35 -18.28 -5.55
CA GLY A 160 19.02 -19.18 -6.49
C GLY A 160 19.60 -20.42 -5.79
N VAL A 161 20.36 -20.23 -4.71
CA VAL A 161 20.92 -21.33 -3.90
C VAL A 161 19.80 -22.18 -3.30
N ALA A 162 18.75 -21.57 -2.76
CA ALA A 162 17.60 -22.31 -2.21
C ALA A 162 16.90 -23.21 -3.26
N ARG A 163 16.94 -22.85 -4.54
CA ARG A 163 16.39 -23.68 -5.63
C ARG A 163 17.33 -24.80 -6.04
N LEU A 164 18.61 -24.47 -6.27
CA LEU A 164 19.60 -25.42 -6.78
C LEU A 164 19.93 -26.51 -5.75
N GLU A 165 20.03 -26.12 -4.47
CA GLU A 165 20.38 -27.04 -3.38
C GLU A 165 19.14 -27.63 -2.70
N GLY A 166 17.93 -27.26 -3.11
CA GLY A 166 16.68 -27.73 -2.50
C GLY A 166 16.49 -27.29 -1.04
N LEU A 167 17.27 -26.32 -0.56
CA LEU A 167 17.24 -25.80 0.80
C LEU A 167 15.99 -24.94 1.03
N ARG A 168 14.89 -25.63 1.31
CA ARG A 168 13.55 -25.07 1.41
C ARG A 168 13.40 -23.92 2.42
N LEU A 169 14.13 -23.96 3.53
CA LEU A 169 14.02 -22.96 4.59
C LEU A 169 14.79 -21.66 4.31
N LEU A 170 15.70 -21.66 3.32
CA LEU A 170 16.37 -20.44 2.83
C LEU A 170 15.50 -19.65 1.85
N ARG A 171 14.49 -20.28 1.25
CA ARG A 171 13.57 -19.64 0.31
C ARG A 171 12.80 -18.45 0.90
N PRO A 172 12.12 -18.56 2.07
CA PRO A 172 11.36 -17.43 2.62
C PRO A 172 12.25 -16.23 2.98
N SER A 173 13.44 -16.46 3.55
CA SER A 173 14.37 -15.36 3.87
C SER A 173 14.92 -14.68 2.61
N GLY A 174 15.21 -15.45 1.54
CA GLY A 174 15.57 -14.90 0.24
C GLY A 174 14.46 -14.07 -0.41
N ASN A 175 13.21 -14.55 -0.36
CA ASN A 175 12.05 -13.81 -0.89
C ASN A 175 11.82 -12.48 -0.14
N LEU A 176 12.03 -12.46 1.19
CA LEU A 176 11.91 -11.24 1.99
C LEU A 176 13.03 -10.24 1.71
N LEU A 177 14.25 -10.71 1.41
CA LEU A 177 15.35 -9.85 0.94
C LEU A 177 15.02 -9.19 -0.39
N LEU A 178 14.46 -9.95 -1.34
CA LEU A 178 14.00 -9.41 -2.62
C LEU A 178 12.85 -8.41 -2.45
N LEU A 179 11.85 -8.72 -1.61
CA LEU A 179 10.77 -7.77 -1.28
C LEU A 179 11.35 -6.46 -0.73
N SER A 180 12.29 -6.55 0.21
CA SER A 180 12.95 -5.40 0.82
C SER A 180 13.75 -4.59 -0.22
N ALA A 181 14.39 -5.27 -1.17
CA ALA A 181 15.04 -4.61 -2.30
C ALA A 181 14.02 -3.85 -3.15
N TYR A 182 12.91 -4.48 -3.55
CA TYR A 182 11.87 -3.80 -4.33
C TYR A 182 11.26 -2.61 -3.60
N LEU A 183 11.07 -2.70 -2.28
CA LEU A 183 10.64 -1.57 -1.47
C LEU A 183 11.67 -0.41 -1.52
N CYS A 184 12.97 -0.70 -1.42
CA CYS A 184 14.03 0.30 -1.59
C CYS A 184 14.04 0.92 -3.01
N ALA A 185 13.75 0.12 -4.04
CA ALA A 185 13.64 0.63 -5.41
C ALA A 185 12.44 1.59 -5.55
N VAL A 186 11.28 1.22 -4.99
CA VAL A 186 10.09 2.07 -4.97
C VAL A 186 10.36 3.37 -4.22
N THR A 187 10.98 3.33 -3.03
CA THR A 187 11.33 4.54 -2.27
C THR A 187 12.30 5.43 -3.04
N THR A 188 13.26 4.84 -3.76
CA THR A 188 14.21 5.57 -4.60
C THR A 188 13.50 6.26 -5.77
N ALA A 189 12.59 5.55 -6.46
CA ALA A 189 11.80 6.11 -7.55
C ALA A 189 10.90 7.26 -7.08
N VAL A 190 10.27 7.11 -5.92
CA VAL A 190 9.42 8.15 -5.30
C VAL A 190 10.24 9.38 -4.91
N LEU A 191 11.44 9.18 -4.34
CA LEU A 191 12.38 10.28 -4.06
C LEU A 191 12.83 10.98 -5.34
N GLY A 192 13.09 10.24 -6.41
CA GLY A 192 13.38 10.81 -7.73
C GLY A 192 12.23 11.65 -8.27
N ALA A 193 10.98 11.20 -8.12
CA ALA A 193 9.79 11.97 -8.47
C ALA A 193 9.64 13.21 -7.58
N ALA A 194 9.97 13.13 -6.29
CA ALA A 194 9.93 14.28 -5.41
C ALA A 194 10.97 15.34 -5.77
N VAL A 195 12.17 14.94 -6.22
CA VAL A 195 13.18 15.84 -6.78
C VAL A 195 12.69 16.49 -8.07
N ALA A 196 11.89 15.78 -8.87
CA ALA A 196 11.22 16.32 -10.05
C ALA A 196 9.98 17.20 -9.73
N GLU A 197 9.90 17.73 -8.50
CA GLU A 197 8.83 18.61 -8.00
C GLU A 197 7.43 17.97 -7.87
N PHE A 198 7.32 16.65 -7.64
CA PHE A 198 6.06 15.98 -7.32
C PHE A 198 5.93 15.64 -5.82
N PRO A 199 5.59 16.60 -4.94
CA PRO A 199 5.50 16.35 -3.50
C PRO A 199 4.39 15.36 -3.13
N ARG A 200 3.33 15.26 -3.95
CA ARG A 200 2.20 14.33 -3.70
C ARG A 200 2.53 12.88 -4.01
N ALA A 201 3.59 12.60 -4.77
CA ALA A 201 3.97 11.23 -5.15
C ALA A 201 4.33 10.39 -3.91
N ASP A 202 4.99 10.99 -2.90
CA ASP A 202 5.33 10.30 -1.65
C ASP A 202 4.07 9.88 -0.87
N LEU A 203 3.03 10.70 -0.87
CA LEU A 203 1.77 10.39 -0.18
C LEU A 203 1.03 9.24 -0.86
N HIS A 204 0.90 9.29 -2.19
CA HIS A 204 0.25 8.21 -2.95
C HIS A 204 1.00 6.88 -2.82
N ALA A 205 2.34 6.91 -2.88
CA ALA A 205 3.17 5.73 -2.70
C ALA A 205 3.08 5.17 -1.27
N ALA A 206 3.09 6.03 -0.25
CA ALA A 206 2.90 5.61 1.14
C ALA A 206 1.53 4.95 1.38
N ARG A 207 0.45 5.48 0.77
CA ARG A 207 -0.89 4.85 0.81
C ARG A 207 -0.89 3.48 0.12
N ALA A 208 -0.25 3.37 -1.05
CA ALA A 208 -0.13 2.10 -1.76
C ALA A 208 0.65 1.06 -0.94
N LEU A 209 1.75 1.45 -0.29
CA LEU A 209 2.49 0.56 0.61
C LEU A 209 1.71 0.18 1.87
N CYS A 210 0.89 1.08 2.42
CA CYS A 210 0.00 0.75 3.53
C CYS A 210 -1.07 -0.27 3.11
N LEU A 211 -1.65 -0.12 1.91
CA LEU A 211 -2.56 -1.12 1.35
C LEU A 211 -1.86 -2.46 1.17
N LEU A 212 -0.63 -2.46 0.63
CA LEU A 212 0.18 -3.68 0.49
C LEU A 212 0.40 -4.35 1.86
N LEU A 213 0.77 -3.59 2.89
CA LEU A 213 0.93 -4.11 4.26
C LEU A 213 -0.38 -4.70 4.81
N GLY A 214 -1.52 -4.05 4.55
CA GLY A 214 -2.84 -4.57 4.93
C GLY A 214 -3.20 -5.88 4.20
N VAL A 215 -2.87 -5.98 2.91
CA VAL A 215 -3.08 -7.20 2.11
C VAL A 215 -2.19 -8.34 2.62
N LEU A 216 -0.93 -8.06 2.95
CA LEU A 216 -0.02 -9.05 3.56
C LEU A 216 -0.53 -9.53 4.92
N ALA A 217 -1.05 -8.62 5.75
CA ALA A 217 -1.66 -8.96 7.04
C ALA A 217 -2.89 -9.86 6.86
N PHE A 218 -3.76 -9.51 5.90
CA PHE A 218 -4.94 -10.30 5.56
C PHE A 218 -4.57 -11.70 5.06
N GLU A 219 -3.59 -11.80 4.16
CA GLU A 219 -3.07 -13.08 3.70
C GLU A 219 -2.54 -13.92 4.87
N GLY A 220 -1.79 -13.32 5.80
CA GLY A 220 -1.28 -13.98 6.99
C GLY A 220 -2.41 -14.54 7.88
N LEU A 221 -3.49 -13.79 8.08
CA LEU A 221 -4.67 -14.25 8.83
C LEU A 221 -5.36 -15.41 8.12
N VAL A 222 -5.56 -15.32 6.80
CA VAL A 222 -6.13 -16.40 6.00
C VAL A 222 -5.25 -17.65 6.07
N ALA A 223 -3.92 -17.51 6.02
CA ALA A 223 -2.99 -18.62 6.14
C ALA A 223 -3.10 -19.34 7.50
N VAL A 224 -3.25 -18.58 8.60
CA VAL A 224 -3.46 -19.14 9.95
C VAL A 224 -4.80 -19.88 10.02
N VAL A 225 -5.87 -19.31 9.46
CA VAL A 225 -7.18 -19.96 9.40
C VAL A 225 -7.11 -21.24 8.58
N LEU A 226 -6.50 -21.21 7.40
CA LEU A 226 -6.36 -22.38 6.53
C LEU A 226 -5.51 -23.48 7.17
N GLU A 227 -4.49 -23.13 7.96
CA GLU A 227 -3.69 -24.11 8.70
C GLU A 227 -4.53 -24.87 9.74
N ARG A 228 -5.50 -24.20 10.38
CA ARG A 228 -6.42 -24.85 11.32
C ARG A 228 -7.20 -25.99 10.67
N TYR A 229 -7.52 -25.85 9.38
CA TYR A 229 -8.25 -26.83 8.58
C TYR A 229 -7.33 -27.78 7.80
N ARG A 230 -6.01 -27.56 7.80
CA ARG A 230 -5.08 -28.33 6.98
C ARG A 230 -4.88 -29.73 7.57
N PRO A 231 -5.24 -30.81 6.84
CA PRO A 231 -5.00 -32.18 7.29
C PRO A 231 -3.49 -32.46 7.29
N ARG A 232 -2.93 -32.78 8.46
CA ARG A 232 -1.51 -33.08 8.62
C ARG A 232 -1.25 -34.56 8.35
N VAL A 233 -1.06 -34.90 7.07
CA VAL A 233 -0.72 -36.28 6.65
C VAL A 233 0.77 -36.53 6.91
N ARG A 234 1.09 -37.54 7.74
CA ARG A 234 2.48 -37.98 7.98
C ARG A 234 3.15 -38.32 6.63
N GLY A 235 4.34 -37.78 6.39
CA GLY A 235 5.13 -38.06 5.18
C GLY A 235 5.00 -37.08 4.02
N LYS A 236 4.13 -36.05 4.08
CA LYS A 236 4.16 -34.93 3.12
C LYS A 236 5.01 -33.79 3.67
N VAL A 237 5.98 -33.34 2.86
CA VAL A 237 6.93 -32.27 3.20
C VAL A 237 6.16 -30.95 3.44
N ALA A 238 6.03 -30.55 4.70
CA ALA A 238 5.07 -29.54 5.15
C ALA A 238 5.52 -28.11 4.80
N HIS A 239 5.04 -27.51 3.69
CA HIS A 239 5.33 -26.10 3.28
C HIS A 239 5.38 -25.10 4.46
N PRO A 240 6.38 -24.18 4.54
CA PRO A 240 6.57 -23.35 5.72
C PRO A 240 5.48 -22.29 5.71
N LEU A 241 4.77 -22.14 6.83
CA LEU A 241 3.66 -21.18 6.95
C LEU A 241 4.06 -19.71 6.77
N TYR A 242 5.35 -19.40 6.90
CA TYR A 242 5.89 -18.05 6.81
C TYR A 242 6.17 -17.56 5.40
N ASP A 243 6.01 -18.42 4.40
CA ASP A 243 6.11 -18.01 3.01
C ASP A 243 4.77 -17.40 2.59
N SER A 244 4.66 -16.08 2.66
CA SER A 244 3.54 -15.36 2.04
C SER A 244 3.58 -15.67 0.54
N ARG A 245 2.48 -16.19 0.01
CA ARG A 245 2.36 -16.51 -1.42
C ARG A 245 2.51 -15.24 -2.24
N LEU A 246 2.01 -14.11 -1.76
CA LEU A 246 2.20 -12.81 -2.41
C LEU A 246 3.66 -12.37 -2.45
N VAL A 247 4.40 -12.55 -1.35
CA VAL A 247 5.84 -12.24 -1.31
C VAL A 247 6.62 -13.16 -2.26
N GLY A 248 6.26 -14.45 -2.31
CA GLY A 248 6.81 -15.39 -3.29
C GLY A 248 6.47 -15.03 -4.75
N LEU A 249 5.25 -14.55 -5.00
CA LEU A 249 4.76 -14.09 -6.31
C LEU A 249 5.55 -12.88 -6.82
N LEU A 250 5.71 -11.87 -5.95
CA LEU A 250 6.44 -10.64 -6.23
C LEU A 250 7.92 -10.92 -6.47
N SER A 251 8.49 -11.88 -5.74
CA SER A 251 9.88 -12.28 -5.90
C SER A 251 10.13 -13.06 -7.20
N HIS A 252 9.12 -13.80 -7.68
CA HIS A 252 9.26 -14.67 -8.85
C HIS A 252 7.97 -14.71 -9.69
N PRO A 253 7.76 -13.73 -10.59
CA PRO A 253 6.55 -13.66 -11.41
C PRO A 253 6.40 -14.86 -12.38
N GLU A 254 7.50 -15.54 -12.72
CA GLU A 254 7.47 -16.76 -13.56
C GLU A 254 6.61 -17.89 -12.96
N GLY A 255 6.49 -17.94 -11.62
CA GLY A 255 5.74 -18.98 -10.92
C GLY A 255 4.21 -18.85 -11.05
N VAL A 256 3.69 -17.64 -11.30
CA VAL A 256 2.23 -17.42 -11.43
C VAL A 256 1.73 -18.06 -12.70
N PHE A 257 2.46 -17.82 -13.79
CA PHE A 257 2.15 -18.33 -15.11
C PHE A 257 2.24 -19.86 -15.12
N SER A 258 3.28 -20.47 -14.55
CA SER A 258 3.36 -21.94 -14.51
C SER A 258 2.27 -22.59 -13.64
N THR A 259 1.85 -21.93 -12.56
CA THR A 259 0.76 -22.42 -11.68
C THR A 259 -0.59 -22.30 -12.38
N ALA A 260 -0.87 -21.17 -13.03
CA ALA A 260 -2.08 -20.98 -13.83
C ALA A 260 -2.13 -21.97 -14.99
N ALA A 261 -1.00 -22.20 -15.66
CA ALA A 261 -0.88 -23.18 -16.73
C ALA A 261 -1.17 -24.59 -16.23
N SER A 262 -0.63 -24.98 -15.08
CA SER A 262 -0.88 -26.30 -14.47
C SER A 262 -2.34 -26.47 -14.04
N ALA A 263 -2.98 -25.41 -13.55
CA ALA A 263 -4.40 -25.42 -13.19
C ALA A 263 -5.32 -25.49 -14.43
N LEU A 264 -4.95 -24.81 -15.51
CA LEU A 264 -5.63 -24.90 -16.81
C LEU A 264 -5.47 -26.32 -17.39
N ASP A 265 -4.26 -26.87 -17.37
CA ASP A 265 -3.99 -28.23 -17.83
C ASP A 265 -4.81 -29.27 -17.03
N TYR A 266 -4.97 -29.04 -15.72
CA TYR A 266 -5.81 -29.87 -14.85
C TYR A 266 -7.30 -29.73 -15.17
N GLN A 267 -7.80 -28.50 -15.34
CA GLN A 267 -9.22 -28.23 -15.54
C GLN A 267 -9.70 -28.63 -16.95
N PHE A 268 -8.83 -28.49 -17.94
CA PHE A 268 -9.14 -28.76 -19.35
C PHE A 268 -8.63 -30.12 -19.84
N GLY A 269 -7.75 -30.79 -19.09
CA GLY A 269 -7.27 -32.14 -19.40
C GLY A 269 -6.31 -32.23 -20.59
N PHE A 270 -5.89 -31.09 -21.17
CA PHE A 270 -4.86 -31.01 -22.20
C PHE A 270 -3.78 -30.00 -21.82
N LYS A 271 -2.54 -30.21 -22.27
CA LYS A 271 -1.39 -29.35 -21.93
C LYS A 271 -1.42 -28.02 -22.70
N VAL A 272 -2.24 -27.08 -22.24
CA VAL A 272 -2.27 -25.68 -22.72
C VAL A 272 -0.88 -25.05 -22.52
N SER A 273 -0.21 -25.39 -21.42
CA SER A 273 1.11 -24.89 -21.03
C SER A 273 2.22 -25.07 -22.09
N ASP A 274 2.17 -26.17 -22.84
CA ASP A 274 3.17 -26.51 -23.87
C ASP A 274 2.86 -25.88 -25.25
N THR A 275 1.73 -25.17 -25.38
CA THR A 275 1.31 -24.60 -26.67
C THR A 275 2.12 -23.34 -27.01
N TRP A 276 2.50 -23.17 -28.27
CA TRP A 276 3.24 -21.99 -28.75
C TRP A 276 2.56 -20.68 -28.35
N PHE A 277 1.22 -20.64 -28.36
CA PHE A 277 0.42 -19.48 -27.99
C PHE A 277 0.66 -19.07 -26.53
N TYR A 278 0.77 -20.03 -25.62
CA TYR A 278 1.02 -19.75 -24.21
C TYR A 278 2.44 -19.21 -23.99
N GLN A 279 3.45 -19.82 -24.60
CA GLN A 279 4.83 -19.33 -24.52
C GLN A 279 4.99 -17.94 -25.17
N PHE A 280 4.29 -17.71 -26.28
CA PHE A 280 4.23 -16.40 -26.92
C PHE A 280 3.55 -15.37 -26.02
N LEU A 281 2.41 -15.71 -25.40
CA LEU A 281 1.72 -14.84 -24.48
C LEU A 281 2.57 -14.57 -23.23
N GLN A 282 3.24 -15.57 -22.66
CA GLN A 282 4.13 -15.39 -21.51
C GLN A 282 5.32 -14.47 -21.84
N ARG A 283 5.92 -14.63 -23.02
CA ARG A 283 7.05 -13.78 -23.47
C ARG A 283 6.60 -12.37 -23.86
N SER A 284 5.43 -12.23 -24.46
CA SER A 284 4.91 -10.96 -24.99
C SER A 284 4.00 -10.22 -24.00
N ALA A 285 3.56 -10.84 -22.90
CA ALA A 285 2.63 -10.25 -21.94
C ALA A 285 3.15 -8.93 -21.37
N GLY A 286 4.45 -8.86 -21.05
CA GLY A 286 5.07 -7.62 -20.59
C GLY A 286 4.97 -6.50 -21.62
N TRP A 287 5.25 -6.80 -22.89
CA TRP A 287 5.13 -5.85 -24.00
C TRP A 287 3.69 -5.45 -24.30
N LEU A 288 2.75 -6.40 -24.23
CA LEU A 288 1.32 -6.13 -24.39
C LEU A 288 0.80 -5.23 -23.28
N PHE A 289 1.18 -5.50 -22.02
CA PHE A 289 0.82 -4.67 -20.88
C PHE A 289 1.41 -3.26 -21.00
N LEU A 290 2.69 -3.15 -21.36
CA LEU A 290 3.34 -1.87 -21.64
C LEU A 290 2.67 -1.11 -22.79
N GLY A 291 2.31 -1.82 -23.87
CA GLY A 291 1.56 -1.25 -24.99
C GLY A 291 0.18 -0.75 -24.57
N GLN A 292 -0.53 -1.51 -23.73
CA GLN A 292 -1.84 -1.12 -23.20
C GLN A 292 -1.74 0.09 -22.27
N VAL A 293 -0.78 0.12 -21.34
CA VAL A 293 -0.52 1.29 -20.48
C VAL A 293 -0.13 2.50 -21.33
N GLY A 294 0.72 2.32 -22.34
CA GLY A 294 1.09 3.37 -23.29
C GLY A 294 -0.10 3.91 -24.06
N LEU A 295 -0.98 3.02 -24.56
CA LEU A 295 -2.20 3.41 -25.26
C LEU A 295 -3.17 4.17 -24.35
N LEU A 296 -3.33 3.72 -23.10
CA LEU A 296 -4.17 4.38 -22.10
C LEU A 296 -3.62 5.78 -21.78
N LEU A 297 -2.31 5.90 -21.57
CA LEU A 297 -1.66 7.19 -21.39
C LEU A 297 -1.84 8.08 -22.62
N LEU A 298 -1.60 7.58 -23.83
CA LEU A 298 -1.81 8.33 -25.07
C LEU A 298 -3.27 8.77 -25.25
N SER A 299 -4.23 7.96 -24.83
CA SER A 299 -5.65 8.32 -24.84
C SER A 299 -5.95 9.54 -23.96
N SER A 300 -5.18 9.76 -22.88
CA SER A 300 -5.33 10.94 -22.01
C SER A 300 -4.75 12.23 -22.60
N SER A 301 -4.01 12.15 -23.70
CA SER A 301 -3.43 13.31 -24.41
C SER A 301 -4.45 14.09 -25.24
N ILE A 302 -5.61 13.50 -25.52
CA ILE A 302 -6.65 14.12 -26.35
C ILE A 302 -7.69 14.74 -25.43
N THR A 303 -7.74 16.07 -25.40
CA THR A 303 -8.73 16.79 -24.58
C THR A 303 -9.67 17.62 -25.44
N PHE A 304 -10.95 17.57 -25.09
CA PHE A 304 -12.00 18.38 -25.69
C PHE A 304 -12.51 19.42 -24.70
N VAL A 305 -12.45 20.70 -25.07
CA VAL A 305 -13.02 21.83 -24.31
C VAL A 305 -14.33 22.24 -24.97
N ASN A 306 -15.42 22.26 -24.20
CA ASN A 306 -16.74 22.54 -24.73
C ASN A 306 -16.91 24.03 -25.12
N PRO A 307 -17.84 24.34 -26.03
CA PRO A 307 -18.29 25.71 -26.26
C PRO A 307 -18.77 26.35 -24.95
N GLY A 308 -18.32 27.58 -24.66
CA GLY A 308 -18.62 28.29 -23.42
C GLY A 308 -17.75 27.95 -22.21
N GLU A 309 -16.80 27.02 -22.36
CA GLU A 309 -15.79 26.69 -21.37
C GLU A 309 -14.40 27.14 -21.84
N GLN A 310 -13.60 27.66 -20.92
CA GLN A 310 -12.16 27.82 -21.11
C GLN A 310 -11.44 26.90 -20.14
N ALA A 311 -10.32 26.31 -20.58
CA ALA A 311 -9.56 25.43 -19.74
C ALA A 311 -8.17 25.99 -19.44
N LEU A 312 -7.79 26.02 -18.16
CA LEU A 312 -6.45 26.35 -17.72
C LEU A 312 -5.56 25.11 -17.84
N LEU A 313 -4.49 25.21 -18.61
CA LEU A 313 -3.51 24.15 -18.78
C LEU A 313 -2.36 24.31 -17.77
N GLU A 314 -2.31 23.40 -16.81
CA GLU A 314 -1.24 23.31 -15.82
C GLU A 314 -0.31 22.16 -16.20
N ARG A 315 0.98 22.44 -16.41
CA ARG A 315 2.01 21.40 -16.49
C ARG A 315 2.68 21.27 -15.14
N PHE A 316 2.54 20.12 -14.50
CA PHE A 316 3.06 19.89 -13.14
C PHE A 316 2.68 21.01 -12.15
N GLY A 317 1.43 21.51 -12.24
CA GLY A 317 0.91 22.59 -11.38
C GLY A 317 1.39 24.01 -11.72
N ARG A 318 2.16 24.19 -12.80
CA ARG A 318 2.53 25.52 -13.31
C ARG A 318 1.75 25.82 -14.60
N PRO A 319 1.18 27.02 -14.76
CA PRO A 319 0.56 27.40 -16.02
C PRO A 319 1.60 27.36 -17.15
N VAL A 320 1.22 26.82 -18.30
CA VAL A 320 2.14 26.67 -19.43
C VAL A 320 2.30 28.01 -20.15
N PRO A 321 3.50 28.65 -20.13
CA PRO A 321 3.67 29.98 -20.71
C PRO A 321 3.35 29.97 -22.21
N GLY A 322 2.46 30.87 -22.62
CA GLY A 322 1.98 30.99 -24.01
C GLY A 322 0.84 30.05 -24.41
N ARG A 323 0.44 29.09 -23.56
CA ARG A 323 -0.74 28.23 -23.76
C ARG A 323 -1.53 28.02 -22.47
N GLU A 324 -1.59 29.06 -21.65
CA GLU A 324 -2.21 29.02 -20.32
C GLU A 324 -3.71 28.77 -20.42
N ILE A 325 -4.37 29.45 -21.37
CA ILE A 325 -5.81 29.36 -21.59
C ILE A 325 -6.08 28.63 -22.90
N LEU A 326 -6.81 27.51 -22.80
CA LEU A 326 -7.29 26.74 -23.93
C LEU A 326 -8.72 27.18 -24.26
N ASN A 327 -8.89 27.68 -25.49
CA ASN A 327 -10.19 28.03 -26.05
C ASN A 327 -11.04 26.78 -26.36
N PRO A 328 -12.36 26.91 -26.55
CA PRO A 328 -13.22 25.81 -26.99
C PRO A 328 -12.66 25.10 -28.24
N GLY A 329 -12.63 23.76 -28.20
CA GLY A 329 -12.11 22.94 -29.30
C GLY A 329 -11.26 21.75 -28.86
N LEU A 330 -10.68 21.07 -29.85
CA LEU A 330 -9.80 19.92 -29.65
C LEU A 330 -8.37 20.39 -29.38
N HIS A 331 -7.81 19.96 -28.25
CA HIS A 331 -6.43 20.26 -27.88
C HIS A 331 -5.64 18.99 -27.62
N PHE A 332 -4.44 18.93 -28.19
CA PHE A 332 -3.43 17.94 -27.83
C PHE A 332 -2.61 18.46 -26.64
N THR A 333 -2.71 17.73 -25.54
CA THR A 333 -1.96 17.92 -24.30
C THR A 333 -1.04 16.73 -24.08
N ARG A 334 -0.12 16.83 -23.12
CA ARG A 334 0.68 15.68 -22.70
C ARG A 334 -0.19 14.71 -21.90
N PRO A 335 0.16 13.41 -21.89
CA PRO A 335 -0.59 12.43 -21.13
C PRO A 335 -0.55 12.76 -19.63
N TRP A 336 -1.63 12.44 -18.93
CA TRP A 336 -1.69 12.49 -17.48
C TRP A 336 -0.57 11.59 -16.90
N PRO A 337 0.20 12.01 -15.88
CA PRO A 337 -0.02 13.12 -14.96
C PRO A 337 0.78 14.39 -15.29
N ILE A 338 1.25 14.56 -16.53
CA ILE A 338 2.13 15.69 -16.89
C ILE A 338 1.37 17.01 -17.01
N ASP A 339 0.29 16.98 -17.77
CA ASP A 339 -0.61 18.12 -17.96
C ASP A 339 -1.92 17.84 -17.20
N GLU A 340 -2.38 18.81 -16.41
CA GLU A 340 -3.67 18.84 -15.71
C GLU A 340 -4.51 19.99 -16.27
N ILE A 341 -5.80 19.74 -16.52
CA ILE A 341 -6.67 20.66 -17.25
C ILE A 341 -7.85 21.03 -16.37
N ARG A 342 -7.90 22.30 -15.95
CA ARG A 342 -9.00 22.82 -15.13
C ARG A 342 -9.97 23.60 -15.99
N ARG A 343 -11.22 23.15 -16.06
CA ARG A 343 -12.25 23.76 -16.90
C ARG A 343 -13.06 24.76 -16.09
N TYR A 344 -13.23 25.95 -16.65
CA TYR A 344 -14.06 27.01 -16.08
C TYR A 344 -15.09 27.47 -17.10
N ARG A 345 -16.31 27.69 -16.63
CA ARG A 345 -17.42 28.18 -17.46
C ARG A 345 -17.35 29.71 -17.50
N THR A 346 -16.68 30.24 -18.51
CA THR A 346 -16.42 31.68 -18.65
C THR A 346 -17.51 32.42 -19.43
N GLU A 347 -18.26 31.73 -20.29
CA GLU A 347 -19.32 32.35 -21.11
C GLU A 347 -20.74 32.04 -20.61
N GLN A 348 -20.87 31.31 -19.51
CA GLN A 348 -22.17 31.10 -18.85
C GLN A 348 -22.40 32.19 -17.83
N ILE A 349 -23.58 32.82 -17.88
CA ILE A 349 -24.05 33.77 -16.87
C ILE A 349 -24.10 33.03 -15.53
N GLN A 350 -23.25 33.44 -14.60
CA GLN A 350 -23.27 32.91 -13.24
C GLN A 350 -24.23 33.77 -12.41
N SER A 351 -24.99 33.13 -11.54
CA SER A 351 -25.87 33.83 -10.62
C SER A 351 -25.61 33.37 -9.21
N PHE A 352 -25.49 34.32 -8.30
CA PHE A 352 -25.49 34.04 -6.88
C PHE A 352 -26.40 35.05 -6.19
N THR A 353 -27.11 34.58 -5.17
CA THR A 353 -28.01 35.44 -4.40
C THR A 353 -27.31 35.88 -3.13
N VAL A 354 -27.23 37.19 -2.90
CA VAL A 354 -26.73 37.76 -1.66
C VAL A 354 -27.91 38.00 -0.73
N GLY A 355 -27.79 37.56 0.52
CA GLY A 355 -28.80 37.78 1.56
C GLY A 355 -29.80 36.64 1.79
N GLY A 356 -29.63 35.50 1.11
CA GLY A 356 -30.32 34.26 1.47
C GLY A 356 -29.90 33.05 0.65
N ILE A 357 -30.08 31.85 1.21
CA ILE A 357 -29.85 30.59 0.50
C ILE A 357 -31.16 30.16 -0.17
N PRO A 358 -31.25 30.14 -1.51
CA PRO A 358 -32.48 29.78 -2.21
C PRO A 358 -32.85 28.31 -1.95
N ASP A 359 -34.13 28.07 -1.68
CA ASP A 359 -34.67 26.71 -1.57
C ASP A 359 -34.96 26.16 -2.98
N GLU A 360 -34.25 25.10 -3.38
CA GLU A 360 -34.42 24.51 -4.71
C GLU A 360 -35.80 23.93 -4.95
N SER A 361 -36.54 23.60 -3.88
CA SER A 361 -37.88 23.01 -3.97
C SER A 361 -38.98 24.01 -4.37
N ARG A 362 -38.71 25.32 -4.28
CA ARG A 362 -39.70 26.40 -4.49
C ARG A 362 -39.36 27.35 -5.64
N LYS A 363 -38.40 26.98 -6.50
CA LYS A 363 -37.94 27.82 -7.63
C LYS A 363 -39.03 28.19 -8.65
N ASP A 364 -40.12 27.41 -8.73
CA ASP A 364 -41.18 27.55 -9.75
C ASP A 364 -42.49 28.19 -9.22
N GLU A 365 -42.53 28.69 -7.98
CA GLU A 365 -43.74 29.34 -7.45
C GLU A 365 -43.97 30.71 -8.12
N MET A 366 -44.99 30.80 -8.98
CA MET A 366 -45.33 32.04 -9.71
C MET A 366 -45.85 33.19 -8.83
N ALA A 367 -46.16 32.94 -7.56
CA ALA A 367 -46.79 33.91 -6.67
C ALA A 367 -45.93 34.22 -5.45
N PHE A 368 -45.46 35.46 -5.32
CA PHE A 368 -44.65 35.92 -4.20
C PHE A 368 -45.54 36.35 -3.03
N LEU A 369 -45.72 35.48 -2.03
CA LEU A 369 -46.54 35.76 -0.84
C LEU A 369 -45.70 36.34 0.30
N TRP A 370 -45.98 37.57 0.72
CA TRP A 370 -45.24 38.33 1.75
C TRP A 370 -45.23 37.72 3.16
N THR A 371 -46.04 36.70 3.42
CA THR A 371 -46.23 36.10 4.76
C THR A 371 -45.41 34.81 4.95
N VAL A 372 -44.71 34.33 3.93
CA VAL A 372 -43.99 33.06 3.92
C VAL A 372 -42.51 33.31 3.66
N SER A 373 -41.62 32.53 4.28
CA SER A 373 -40.18 32.59 4.00
C SER A 373 -39.89 32.08 2.59
N HIS A 374 -39.18 32.88 1.78
CA HIS A 374 -38.84 32.55 0.39
C HIS A 374 -37.44 31.95 0.26
N PHE A 375 -36.61 32.07 1.30
CA PHE A 375 -35.28 31.47 1.36
C PHE A 375 -35.17 30.52 2.55
N LYS A 376 -34.30 29.53 2.43
CA LYS A 376 -34.03 28.56 3.52
C LYS A 376 -33.38 29.23 4.72
N GLU A 377 -32.55 30.24 4.46
CA GLU A 377 -31.99 31.15 5.44
C GLU A 377 -32.10 32.57 4.88
N GLU A 378 -32.67 33.49 5.64
CA GLU A 378 -32.86 34.89 5.27
C GLU A 378 -31.97 35.77 6.15
N PHE A 379 -31.20 36.67 5.53
CA PHE A 379 -30.36 37.61 6.28
C PHE A 379 -31.17 38.86 6.63
N ASN A 380 -31.60 38.92 7.90
CA ASN A 380 -32.42 40.01 8.41
C ASN A 380 -31.55 41.11 9.03
N LEU A 381 -31.57 42.29 8.42
CA LEU A 381 -30.92 43.48 8.96
C LEU A 381 -31.90 44.22 9.88
N LEU A 382 -31.46 44.52 11.11
CA LEU A 382 -32.21 45.35 12.05
C LEU A 382 -32.08 46.81 11.65
N THR A 383 -33.16 47.44 11.25
CA THR A 383 -33.21 48.87 10.91
C THR A 383 -34.08 49.62 11.93
N PRO A 384 -33.65 50.81 12.39
CA PRO A 384 -34.49 51.64 13.24
C PRO A 384 -35.67 52.19 12.43
N SER A 385 -36.89 51.94 12.87
CA SER A 385 -38.08 52.50 12.21
C SER A 385 -38.39 53.90 12.75
N GLN A 386 -38.59 54.87 11.85
CA GLN A 386 -38.96 56.25 12.22
C GLN A 386 -40.45 56.39 12.56
N SER A 387 -41.26 55.35 12.38
CA SER A 387 -42.72 55.39 12.55
C SER A 387 -43.21 55.45 14.01
N ALA A 388 -42.34 55.72 14.98
CA ALA A 388 -42.73 56.10 16.34
C ALA A 388 -42.37 57.56 16.70
N GLY A 389 -42.31 58.46 15.71
CA GLY A 389 -42.35 59.91 15.93
C GLY A 389 -43.74 60.42 16.33
N GLY A 390 -44.51 59.67 17.11
CA GLY A 390 -45.76 60.12 17.71
C GLY A 390 -45.48 60.54 19.16
N ASP A 391 -45.74 61.80 19.49
CA ASP A 391 -45.62 62.46 20.80
C ASP A 391 -45.60 61.50 22.01
N VAL A 392 -44.40 61.20 22.52
CA VAL A 392 -44.25 60.56 23.83
C VAL A 392 -44.34 61.66 24.88
N THR A 393 -45.55 61.91 25.38
CA THR A 393 -45.84 62.87 26.46
C THR A 393 -45.65 62.29 27.87
N ASP A 394 -44.90 61.19 28.01
CA ASP A 394 -44.68 60.54 29.31
C ASP A 394 -43.17 60.26 29.56
N PRO A 395 -42.49 61.05 30.41
CA PRO A 395 -41.03 60.97 30.61
C PRO A 395 -40.55 59.74 31.39
N GLY A 396 -41.46 58.85 31.84
CA GLY A 396 -41.13 57.61 32.56
C GLY A 396 -40.81 56.39 31.69
N LEU A 397 -41.06 56.46 30.38
CA LEU A 397 -40.86 55.35 29.42
C LEU A 397 -39.71 55.58 28.42
N ALA A 398 -38.92 56.64 28.64
CA ALA A 398 -37.86 57.13 27.74
C ALA A 398 -36.63 56.21 27.61
N GLY A 399 -36.75 54.91 27.87
CA GLY A 399 -35.60 54.02 27.94
C GLY A 399 -35.78 52.60 27.47
N ARG A 400 -36.86 52.19 26.76
CA ARG A 400 -36.98 50.74 26.51
C ARG A 400 -37.33 50.15 25.17
N ASN A 401 -38.02 50.77 24.22
CA ASN A 401 -38.28 50.07 22.95
C ASN A 401 -38.20 51.03 21.76
N ILE A 402 -37.00 51.16 21.18
CA ILE A 402 -36.86 51.69 19.82
C ILE A 402 -37.55 50.67 18.91
N PRO A 403 -38.58 51.05 18.13
CA PRO A 403 -39.24 50.11 17.24
C PRO A 403 -38.25 49.67 16.16
N LEU A 404 -37.87 48.40 16.23
CA LEU A 404 -36.96 47.75 15.29
C LEU A 404 -37.78 47.19 14.13
N SER A 405 -37.42 47.58 12.90
CA SER A 405 -37.90 46.95 11.68
C SER A 405 -36.88 45.92 11.23
N PHE A 406 -37.36 44.84 10.62
CA PHE A 406 -36.50 43.90 9.90
C PHE A 406 -36.51 44.25 8.43
N LEU A 407 -35.32 44.36 7.85
CA LEU A 407 -35.10 44.54 6.43
C LEU A 407 -34.42 43.29 5.90
N THR A 408 -35.17 42.49 5.16
CA THR A 408 -34.66 41.32 4.44
C THR A 408 -34.32 41.76 3.02
N VAL A 409 -33.06 41.62 2.62
CA VAL A 409 -32.59 42.01 1.28
C VAL A 409 -32.04 40.78 0.59
N SER A 410 -32.72 40.33 -0.46
CA SER A 410 -32.21 39.32 -1.40
C SER A 410 -31.93 39.99 -2.73
N ILE A 411 -30.66 40.09 -3.11
CA ILE A 411 -30.28 40.64 -4.42
C ILE A 411 -29.66 39.50 -5.24
N PRO A 412 -30.32 39.04 -6.31
CA PRO A 412 -29.67 38.16 -7.27
C PRO A 412 -28.67 38.97 -8.08
N ILE A 413 -27.40 38.60 -8.02
CA ILE A 413 -26.36 39.19 -8.84
C ILE A 413 -26.06 38.20 -9.96
N HIS A 414 -26.22 38.67 -11.19
CA HIS A 414 -25.84 37.96 -12.41
C HIS A 414 -24.55 38.57 -12.94
N TYR A 415 -23.54 37.75 -13.25
CA TYR A 415 -22.28 38.22 -13.82
C TYR A 415 -21.71 37.26 -14.87
#